data_AF-A0A1V3P8M3-F1
#
_entry.id   AF-A0A1V3P8M3-F1
#
_cell.length_a   1.000
_cell.length_b   1.000
_cell.length_c   1.000
_cell.angle_alpha   90.00
_cell.angle_beta   90.00
_cell.angle_gamma   90.00
#
_symmetry.space_group_name_H-M   'P 1'
#
loop_
_entity.id
_entity.type
_entity.pdbx_description
1 polymer ?
#
loop_
_entity_poly.entity_id
_entity_poly.type
_entity_poly.pdbx_seq_one_letter_code
_entity_poly.pdbx_strand_id
1 'polypeptide(L)'
;MTRFSTLLTRAAAVLVLGSVFLLGGCHMFGGGTKGTVSTAQMKGKFDTTIQAYKEGQFVIDGAVLSAVDAGSHFAYLKDTGKLPKTVLLLPSDDSKIRKVHLQYLARMSIDYGFTAYYDNGGQLTEINAINTKARQLEDHHAPVKIDDGQQCKTAAGCDSVDQAAQQQR
;
A
#
# COMPACT_ATOMS: atom_id res chain seq x y z
N MET A 1 46.40 -67.15 -12.94
CA MET A 1 47.04 -66.37 -11.86
C MET A 1 46.16 -65.18 -11.52
N THR A 2 45.68 -65.18 -10.28
CA THR A 2 44.72 -64.27 -9.65
C THR A 2 45.41 -63.05 -9.06
N ARG A 3 45.41 -61.86 -9.70
CA ARG A 3 45.96 -60.62 -9.10
C ARG A 3 45.31 -59.29 -9.55
N PHE A 4 43.99 -59.23 -9.74
CA PHE A 4 43.30 -57.95 -10.03
C PHE A 4 42.16 -57.61 -9.07
N SER A 5 41.95 -58.41 -8.02
CA SER A 5 40.72 -58.35 -7.21
C SER A 5 40.79 -57.49 -5.95
N THR A 6 41.92 -56.85 -5.61
CA THR A 6 42.07 -56.17 -4.30
C THR A 6 42.07 -54.64 -4.37
N LEU A 7 42.25 -54.03 -5.55
CA LEU A 7 42.21 -52.58 -5.71
C LEU A 7 40.80 -52.04 -6.01
N LEU A 8 39.95 -52.83 -6.66
CA LEU A 8 38.56 -52.44 -6.97
C LEU A 8 37.64 -52.45 -5.74
N THR A 9 37.90 -53.30 -4.75
CA THR A 9 37.06 -53.41 -3.55
C THR A 9 37.20 -52.21 -2.60
N ARG A 10 38.35 -51.51 -2.60
CA ARG A 10 38.56 -50.32 -1.76
C ARG A 10 37.97 -49.04 -2.35
N ALA A 11 37.76 -48.97 -3.66
CA ALA A 11 37.11 -47.83 -4.31
C ALA A 11 35.58 -47.85 -4.13
N ALA A 12 34.96 -49.03 -4.00
CA ALA A 12 33.52 -49.15 -3.83
C ALA A 12 33.02 -48.72 -2.44
N ALA A 13 33.85 -48.85 -1.39
CA ALA A 13 33.44 -48.55 -0.02
C ALA A 13 33.37 -47.04 0.30
N VAL A 14 34.08 -46.18 -0.45
CA VAL A 14 34.07 -44.73 -0.22
C VAL A 14 32.86 -44.05 -0.87
N LEU A 15 32.31 -44.63 -1.94
CA LEU A 15 31.15 -44.06 -2.64
C LEU A 15 29.81 -44.29 -1.91
N VAL A 16 29.72 -45.29 -1.04
CA VAL A 16 28.48 -45.58 -0.29
C VAL A 16 28.33 -44.69 0.96
N LEU A 17 29.43 -44.16 1.51
CA LEU A 17 29.38 -43.21 2.64
C LEU A 17 29.27 -41.74 2.21
N GLY A 18 29.50 -41.42 0.92
CA GLY A 18 29.36 -40.06 0.40
C GLY A 18 27.95 -39.66 -0.05
N SER A 19 27.05 -40.62 -0.25
CA SER A 19 25.72 -40.38 -0.82
C SER A 19 24.65 -39.93 0.20
N VAL A 20 24.91 -40.02 1.50
CA VAL A 20 23.95 -39.61 2.54
C VAL A 20 24.01 -38.11 2.85
N PHE A 21 25.08 -37.40 2.46
CA PHE A 21 25.18 -35.94 2.65
C PHE A 21 24.51 -35.11 1.55
N LEU A 22 24.18 -35.71 0.39
CA LEU A 22 23.57 -34.98 -0.73
C LEU A 22 22.03 -34.87 -0.65
N LEU A 23 21.40 -35.57 0.28
CA LEU A 23 19.94 -35.50 0.51
C LEU A 23 19.53 -34.70 1.75
N GLY A 24 20.49 -34.23 2.56
CA GLY A 24 20.24 -33.36 3.72
C GLY A 24 20.37 -31.85 3.46
N GLY A 25 20.74 -31.46 2.23
CA GLY A 25 21.14 -30.09 1.90
C GLY A 25 20.05 -29.17 1.33
N CYS A 26 18.84 -29.65 1.06
CA CYS A 26 17.77 -28.82 0.48
C CYS A 26 16.81 -28.16 1.49
N HIS A 27 17.11 -28.22 2.80
CA HIS A 27 16.31 -27.52 3.81
C HIS A 27 17.07 -26.46 4.62
N MET A 28 18.40 -26.35 4.43
CA MET A 28 19.22 -25.28 5.03
C MET A 28 19.58 -24.16 4.04
N PHE A 29 19.01 -24.17 2.84
CA PHE A 29 19.01 -23.04 1.90
C PHE A 29 17.61 -22.42 1.72
N GLY A 30 16.77 -22.59 2.75
CA GLY A 30 15.50 -21.86 2.92
C GLY A 30 15.62 -20.77 3.98
N GLY A 31 16.85 -20.31 4.27
CA GLY A 31 17.08 -19.11 5.05
C GLY A 31 16.42 -17.95 4.34
N GLY A 32 15.34 -17.43 4.95
CA GLY A 32 14.48 -16.42 4.39
C GLY A 32 15.25 -15.20 3.91
N THR A 33 15.59 -15.21 2.62
CA THR A 33 15.64 -13.98 1.88
C THR A 33 14.19 -13.52 1.85
N LYS A 34 13.87 -12.52 2.67
CA LYS A 34 12.93 -11.50 2.21
C LYS A 34 13.53 -11.01 0.89
N GLY A 35 13.25 -11.72 -0.20
CA GLY A 35 13.63 -11.31 -1.53
C GLY A 35 12.96 -9.96 -1.70
N THR A 36 13.75 -8.90 -1.61
CA THR A 36 13.27 -7.54 -1.83
C THR A 36 12.92 -7.49 -3.31
N VAL A 37 11.68 -7.82 -3.62
CA VAL A 37 11.19 -7.81 -4.99
C VAL A 37 11.16 -6.36 -5.42
N SER A 38 11.82 -6.05 -6.54
CA SER A 38 11.82 -4.68 -7.04
C SER A 38 10.42 -4.30 -7.51
N THR A 39 9.95 -3.12 -7.11
CA THR A 39 8.66 -2.60 -7.55
C THR A 39 8.57 -2.50 -9.07
N ALA A 40 9.69 -2.17 -9.74
CA ALA A 40 9.76 -2.07 -11.20
C ALA A 40 9.53 -3.43 -11.89
N GLN A 41 9.97 -4.54 -11.29
CA GLN A 41 9.79 -5.89 -11.83
C GLN A 41 8.34 -6.40 -11.69
N MET A 42 7.60 -5.84 -10.72
CA MET A 42 6.21 -6.23 -10.44
C MET A 42 5.18 -5.25 -10.99
N LYS A 43 5.62 -4.10 -11.51
CA LYS A 43 4.74 -3.10 -12.14
C LYS A 43 4.04 -3.75 -13.35
N GLY A 44 2.72 -3.90 -13.26
CA GLY A 44 1.89 -4.64 -14.23
C GLY A 44 1.38 -6.01 -13.77
N LYS A 45 1.76 -6.46 -12.57
CA LYS A 45 1.16 -7.64 -11.90
C LYS A 45 0.03 -7.29 -10.94
N PHE A 46 -0.22 -6.00 -10.73
CA PHE A 46 -1.29 -5.49 -9.89
C PHE A 46 -2.51 -5.16 -10.74
N ASP A 47 -3.70 -5.41 -10.19
CA ASP A 47 -4.96 -5.09 -10.87
C ASP A 47 -5.15 -3.58 -11.00
N THR A 48 -4.64 -2.82 -10.05
CA THR A 48 -4.72 -1.35 -10.03
C THR A 48 -3.45 -0.75 -9.46
N THR A 49 -3.04 0.38 -10.03
CA THR A 49 -1.94 1.20 -9.52
C THR A 49 -2.45 2.62 -9.29
N ILE A 50 -2.24 3.13 -8.08
CA ILE A 50 -2.59 4.49 -7.67
C ILE A 50 -1.32 5.23 -7.23
N GLN A 51 -1.36 6.55 -7.23
CA GLN A 51 -0.19 7.35 -6.84
C GLN A 51 -0.49 8.17 -5.58
N ALA A 52 0.51 8.36 -4.72
CA ALA A 52 0.39 9.26 -3.58
C ALA A 52 0.40 10.71 -4.05
N TYR A 53 -0.51 11.54 -3.54
CA TYR A 53 -0.54 12.98 -3.80
C TYR A 53 -0.26 13.78 -2.52
N LYS A 54 -0.48 15.09 -2.54
CA LYS A 54 -0.27 15.96 -1.37
C LYS A 54 -1.26 15.58 -0.26
N GLU A 55 -0.82 15.74 0.98
CA GLU A 55 -1.68 15.63 2.16
C GLU A 55 -2.53 14.36 2.25
N GLY A 56 -2.01 13.17 1.97
CA GLY A 56 -2.81 11.94 2.12
C GLY A 56 -3.79 11.64 0.98
N GLN A 57 -3.87 12.52 -0.02
CA GLN A 57 -4.68 12.31 -1.23
C GLN A 57 -4.05 11.28 -2.18
N PHE A 58 -4.81 10.82 -3.17
CA PHE A 58 -4.38 9.83 -4.14
C PHE A 58 -4.68 10.27 -5.56
N VAL A 59 -3.81 9.93 -6.51
CA VAL A 59 -4.11 10.03 -7.94
C VAL A 59 -4.63 8.67 -8.40
N ILE A 60 -5.88 8.63 -8.86
CA ILE A 60 -6.58 7.45 -9.37
C ILE A 60 -7.12 7.81 -10.75
N ASP A 61 -6.74 7.05 -11.78
CA ASP A 61 -7.11 7.30 -13.18
C ASP A 61 -6.86 8.74 -13.68
N GLY A 62 -5.83 9.38 -13.15
CA GLY A 62 -5.45 10.77 -13.48
C GLY A 62 -6.21 11.84 -12.70
N ALA A 63 -7.18 11.47 -11.86
CA ALA A 63 -7.89 12.38 -10.96
C ALA A 63 -7.27 12.37 -9.56
N VAL A 64 -7.14 13.56 -8.96
CA VAL A 64 -6.74 13.69 -7.55
C VAL A 64 -7.98 13.53 -6.67
N LEU A 65 -7.97 12.53 -5.81
CA LEU A 65 -9.05 12.19 -4.90
C LEU A 65 -8.58 12.30 -3.45
N SER A 66 -9.47 12.79 -2.58
CA SER A 66 -9.28 12.70 -1.14
C SER A 66 -9.28 11.23 -0.69
N ALA A 67 -8.88 10.96 0.56
CA ALA A 67 -8.92 9.60 1.09
C ALA A 67 -10.34 9.03 1.15
N VAL A 68 -11.34 9.87 1.42
CA VAL A 68 -12.76 9.48 1.47
C VAL A 68 -13.31 9.28 0.07
N ASP A 69 -12.98 10.15 -0.88
CA ASP A 69 -13.39 10.00 -2.28
C ASP A 69 -12.76 8.74 -2.90
N ALA A 70 -11.49 8.47 -2.60
CA ALA A 70 -10.82 7.23 -3.01
C ALA A 70 -11.49 6.00 -2.37
N GLY A 71 -11.87 6.06 -1.10
CA GLY A 71 -12.65 5.00 -0.45
C GLY A 71 -13.99 4.78 -1.15
N SER A 72 -14.72 5.85 -1.44
CA SER A 72 -16.00 5.82 -2.17
C SER A 72 -15.85 5.23 -3.57
N HIS A 73 -14.75 5.53 -4.26
CA HIS A 73 -14.42 4.92 -5.54
C HIS A 73 -14.25 3.39 -5.40
N PHE A 74 -13.50 2.90 -4.41
CA PHE A 74 -13.37 1.47 -4.16
C PHE A 74 -14.68 0.81 -3.70
N ALA A 75 -15.52 1.51 -2.94
CA ALA A 75 -16.85 1.05 -2.58
C ALA A 75 -17.71 0.80 -3.83
N TYR A 76 -17.72 1.76 -4.75
CA TYR A 76 -18.42 1.61 -6.03
C TYR A 76 -17.89 0.44 -6.87
N LEU A 77 -16.56 0.26 -6.92
CA LEU A 77 -15.96 -0.88 -7.62
C LEU A 77 -16.36 -2.22 -6.98
N LYS A 78 -16.49 -2.27 -5.65
CA LYS A 78 -17.02 -3.44 -4.93
C LYS A 78 -18.45 -3.74 -5.30
N ASP A 79 -19.32 -2.73 -5.29
CA ASP A 79 -20.74 -2.90 -5.58
C ASP A 79 -20.99 -3.30 -7.04
N THR A 80 -20.13 -2.87 -7.96
CA THR A 80 -20.17 -3.26 -9.38
C THR A 80 -19.45 -4.56 -9.70
N GLY A 81 -18.87 -5.25 -8.70
CA GLY A 81 -18.14 -6.50 -8.88
C GLY A 81 -16.80 -6.35 -9.60
N LYS A 82 -16.25 -5.13 -9.65
CA LYS A 82 -15.00 -4.75 -10.33
C LYS A 82 -13.88 -4.38 -9.36
N LEU A 83 -14.01 -4.74 -8.08
CA LEU A 83 -12.99 -4.42 -7.07
C LEU A 83 -11.65 -5.08 -7.44
N PRO A 84 -10.55 -4.32 -7.53
CA PRO A 84 -9.22 -4.90 -7.74
C PRO A 84 -8.84 -5.77 -6.55
N LYS A 85 -8.22 -6.93 -6.79
CA LYS A 85 -7.73 -7.79 -5.71
C LYS A 85 -6.44 -7.25 -5.12
N THR A 86 -5.64 -6.60 -5.95
CA THR A 86 -4.32 -6.08 -5.60
C THR A 86 -4.16 -4.63 -6.05
N VAL A 87 -3.76 -3.77 -5.11
CA VAL A 87 -3.55 -2.34 -5.34
C VAL A 87 -2.10 -1.98 -5.03
N LEU A 88 -1.41 -1.35 -5.98
CA LEU A 88 -0.07 -0.81 -5.80
C LEU A 88 -0.11 0.70 -5.60
N LEU A 89 0.50 1.19 -4.53
CA LEU A 89 0.74 2.61 -4.28
C LEU A 89 2.16 2.99 -4.71
N LEU A 90 2.25 3.94 -5.64
CA LEU A 90 3.51 4.53 -6.09
C LEU A 90 3.67 5.97 -5.59
N PRO A 91 4.90 6.50 -5.47
CA PRO A 91 5.09 7.94 -5.41
C PRO A 91 4.63 8.59 -6.72
N SER A 92 4.12 9.82 -6.64
CA SER A 92 3.92 10.67 -7.82
C SER A 92 5.06 11.67 -7.96
N ASP A 93 5.07 12.41 -9.07
CA ASP A 93 5.98 13.53 -9.28
C ASP A 93 5.77 14.66 -8.24
N ASP A 94 4.54 14.80 -7.73
CA ASP A 94 4.16 15.84 -6.77
C ASP A 94 4.39 15.45 -5.30
N SER A 95 4.44 14.16 -4.98
CA SER A 95 4.51 13.70 -3.59
C SER A 95 5.07 12.29 -3.44
N LYS A 96 5.96 12.13 -2.45
CA LYS A 96 6.40 10.83 -1.96
C LYS A 96 5.33 10.15 -1.11
N ILE A 97 5.40 8.84 -1.00
CA ILE A 97 4.55 8.08 -0.08
C ILE A 97 4.89 8.46 1.36
N ARG A 98 3.89 8.93 2.10
CA ARG A 98 3.95 9.30 3.51
C ARG A 98 3.10 8.35 4.34
N LYS A 99 3.35 8.35 5.66
CA LYS A 99 2.61 7.55 6.64
C LYS A 99 1.09 7.70 6.53
N VAL A 100 0.60 8.90 6.27
CA VAL A 100 -0.84 9.18 6.11
C VAL A 100 -1.46 8.38 4.96
N HIS A 101 -0.77 8.28 3.80
CA HIS A 101 -1.24 7.47 2.68
C HIS A 101 -1.29 5.99 3.04
N LEU A 102 -0.27 5.50 3.74
CA LEU A 102 -0.23 4.11 4.19
C LEU A 102 -1.37 3.80 5.16
N GLN A 103 -1.72 4.74 6.05
CA GLN A 103 -2.81 4.58 7.01
C GLN A 103 -4.18 4.55 6.34
N TYR A 104 -4.44 5.45 5.40
CA TYR A 104 -5.70 5.46 4.66
C TYR A 104 -5.82 4.26 3.73
N LEU A 105 -4.75 3.89 3.03
CA LEU A 105 -4.78 2.72 2.16
C LEU A 105 -4.92 1.41 2.94
N ALA A 106 -4.28 1.31 4.12
CA ALA A 106 -4.50 0.20 5.05
C ALA A 106 -5.95 0.11 5.53
N ARG A 107 -6.60 1.26 5.75
CA ARG A 107 -8.01 1.30 6.13
C ARG A 107 -8.90 0.82 4.98
N MET A 108 -8.69 1.35 3.78
CA MET A 108 -9.43 0.94 2.58
C MET A 108 -9.24 -0.56 2.27
N SER A 109 -8.02 -1.09 2.43
CA SER A 109 -7.76 -2.51 2.22
C SER A 109 -8.57 -3.40 3.18
N ILE A 110 -8.74 -2.97 4.44
CA ILE A 110 -9.60 -3.67 5.42
C ILE A 110 -11.07 -3.54 5.03
N ASP A 111 -11.54 -2.32 4.76
CA ASP A 111 -12.95 -2.02 4.57
C ASP A 111 -13.52 -2.69 3.30
N TYR A 112 -12.70 -2.75 2.24
CA TYR A 112 -13.13 -3.27 0.95
C TYR A 112 -12.61 -4.68 0.64
N GLY A 113 -11.54 -5.13 1.32
CA GLY A 113 -11.05 -6.51 1.23
C GLY A 113 -10.08 -6.78 0.07
N PHE A 114 -9.28 -5.78 -0.33
CA PHE A 114 -8.20 -5.94 -1.29
C PHE A 114 -6.83 -5.95 -0.61
N THR A 115 -5.81 -6.53 -1.26
CA THR A 115 -4.43 -6.49 -0.76
C THR A 115 -3.71 -5.25 -1.28
N ALA A 116 -3.11 -4.47 -0.39
CA ALA A 116 -2.41 -3.25 -0.75
C ALA A 116 -0.89 -3.41 -0.61
N TYR A 117 -0.16 -2.92 -1.60
CA TYR A 117 1.29 -2.86 -1.64
C TYR A 117 1.74 -1.42 -1.87
N TYR A 118 2.97 -1.09 -1.48
CA TYR A 118 3.55 0.21 -1.74
C TYR A 118 5.02 0.11 -2.13
N ASP A 119 5.47 1.09 -2.90
CA ASP A 119 6.88 1.25 -3.25
C ASP A 119 7.67 1.93 -2.13
N ASN A 120 8.53 1.18 -1.47
CA ASN A 120 9.43 1.71 -0.46
C ASN A 120 10.82 1.96 -1.06
N GLY A 121 10.94 3.01 -1.87
CA GLY A 121 12.22 3.39 -2.49
C GLY A 121 12.78 2.33 -3.44
N GLY A 122 11.91 1.70 -4.24
CA GLY A 122 12.26 0.65 -5.20
C GLY A 122 11.99 -0.77 -4.69
N GLN A 123 11.64 -0.94 -3.41
CA GLN A 123 11.29 -2.23 -2.82
C GLN A 123 9.79 -2.35 -2.64
N LEU A 124 9.23 -3.45 -3.16
CA LEU A 124 7.82 -3.75 -2.99
C LEU A 124 7.56 -4.22 -1.55
N THR A 125 6.67 -3.51 -0.84
CA THR A 125 6.29 -3.86 0.53
C THR A 125 4.77 -3.99 0.64
N GLU A 126 4.30 -5.05 1.28
CA GLU A 126 2.88 -5.23 1.57
C GLU A 126 2.46 -4.35 2.76
N ILE A 127 1.30 -3.69 2.63
CA ILE A 127 0.71 -2.90 3.71
C ILE A 127 0.09 -3.84 4.73
N ASN A 128 0.72 -3.93 5.89
CA ASN A 128 0.23 -4.73 7.00
C ASN A 128 -0.67 -3.87 7.89
N ALA A 129 -1.99 -3.96 7.74
CA ALA A 129 -2.92 -3.03 8.38
C ALA A 129 -2.87 -3.05 9.92
N ILE A 130 -2.47 -4.18 10.51
CA ILE A 130 -2.23 -4.34 11.96
C ILE A 130 -1.02 -3.50 12.41
N ASN A 131 0.06 -3.47 11.63
CA ASN A 131 1.26 -2.71 11.97
C ASN A 131 1.12 -1.21 11.62
N THR A 132 0.35 -0.89 10.59
CA THR A 132 0.24 0.48 10.08
C THR A 132 -0.66 1.40 10.94
N LYS A 133 -1.40 0.85 11.93
CA LYS A 133 -2.41 1.59 12.73
C LYS A 133 -3.38 2.35 11.83
N ALA A 134 -4.23 1.62 11.14
CA ALA A 134 -5.23 2.17 10.21
C ALA A 134 -6.03 3.31 10.87
N ARG A 135 -6.14 4.45 10.17
CA ARG A 135 -6.92 5.62 10.59
C ARG A 135 -8.33 5.52 10.01
N GLN A 136 -9.31 6.21 10.59
CA GLN A 136 -10.57 6.46 9.88
C GLN A 136 -10.29 7.25 8.59
N LEU A 137 -11.10 7.02 7.56
CA LEU A 137 -11.07 7.83 6.35
C LEU A 137 -11.64 9.20 6.71
N GLU A 138 -10.83 10.25 6.56
CA GLU A 138 -11.22 11.62 6.89
C GLU A 138 -11.14 12.46 5.61
N ASP A 139 -12.15 13.30 5.41
CA ASP A 139 -12.16 14.24 4.30
C ASP A 139 -11.11 15.32 4.53
N HIS A 140 -10.25 15.52 3.53
CA HIS A 140 -9.29 16.61 3.56
C HIS A 140 -9.99 17.93 3.27
N HIS A 141 -10.48 18.60 4.31
CA HIS A 141 -10.85 20.00 4.22
C HIS A 141 -9.60 20.86 4.41
N ALA A 142 -8.98 21.27 3.30
CA ALA A 142 -8.10 22.43 3.37
C ALA A 142 -8.95 23.61 3.88
N PRO A 143 -8.53 24.36 4.92
CA PRO A 143 -9.25 25.54 5.33
C PRO A 143 -9.24 26.51 4.14
N VAL A 144 -10.39 26.65 3.48
CA VAL A 144 -10.62 27.75 2.56
C VAL A 144 -10.51 29.00 3.42
N LYS A 145 -9.40 29.72 3.29
CA LYS A 145 -9.30 31.08 3.83
C LYS A 145 -10.32 31.90 3.07
N ILE A 146 -11.53 31.99 3.59
CA ILE A 146 -12.50 32.97 3.15
C ILE A 146 -11.88 34.30 3.58
N ASP A 147 -11.47 35.09 2.60
CA ASP A 147 -11.07 36.48 2.84
C ASP A 147 -12.27 37.19 3.46
N ASP A 148 -12.08 37.80 4.63
CA ASP A 148 -13.11 38.50 5.41
C ASP A 148 -13.84 39.59 4.58
N GLY A 149 -13.29 39.99 3.42
CA GLY A 149 -13.92 40.89 2.45
C GLY A 149 -14.98 40.27 1.53
N GLN A 150 -15.22 38.96 1.54
CA GLN A 150 -16.19 38.29 0.65
C GLN A 150 -17.42 37.70 1.34
N GLN A 151 -17.54 37.82 2.67
CA GLN A 151 -18.67 37.29 3.43
C GLN A 151 -20.03 37.96 3.10
N CYS A 152 -20.04 39.04 2.31
CA CYS A 152 -21.24 39.80 1.96
C CYS A 152 -21.43 40.01 0.44
N LYS A 153 -21.19 39.00 -0.40
CA LYS A 153 -21.47 39.07 -1.86
C LYS A 153 -22.31 37.90 -2.39
N THR A 154 -23.23 37.38 -1.59
CA THR A 154 -24.25 36.45 -2.07
C THR A 154 -25.61 37.15 -2.02
N ALA A 155 -26.44 36.93 -3.04
CA ALA A 155 -27.64 37.71 -3.37
C ALA A 155 -28.83 37.59 -2.38
N ALA A 156 -28.59 37.16 -1.14
CA ALA A 156 -29.55 37.23 -0.06
C ALA A 156 -28.95 38.19 0.99
N GLY A 157 -29.54 39.38 1.10
CA GLY A 157 -29.08 40.44 1.98
C GLY A 157 -28.97 39.98 3.43
N CYS A 158 -28.06 40.63 4.16
CA CYS A 158 -27.98 40.53 5.62
C CYS A 158 -29.21 41.20 6.23
N ASP A 159 -30.33 40.48 6.27
CA ASP A 159 -31.49 40.87 7.05
C ASP A 159 -31.35 40.30 8.48
N SER A 160 -31.08 41.23 9.40
CA SER A 160 -31.55 41.23 10.78
C SER A 160 -31.24 40.02 11.68
N VAL A 161 -30.06 40.01 12.31
CA VAL A 161 -29.90 39.49 13.68
C VAL A 161 -28.74 40.24 14.35
N ASP A 162 -29.01 41.41 14.96
CA ASP A 162 -28.24 41.94 16.13
C ASP A 162 -28.69 43.36 16.59
N GLN A 163 -30.00 43.64 16.56
CA GLN A 163 -30.56 44.84 17.20
C GLN A 163 -31.51 44.55 18.37
N ALA A 164 -31.58 43.29 18.84
CA ALA A 164 -32.42 42.89 19.97
C ALA A 164 -31.65 42.67 21.29
N ALA A 165 -30.40 43.12 21.40
CA ALA A 165 -29.72 43.27 22.69
C ALA A 165 -29.81 44.73 23.17
N GLN A 166 -31.05 45.20 23.27
CA GLN A 166 -31.44 46.43 23.95
C GLN A 166 -31.01 46.39 25.42
N GLN A 167 -30.42 47.51 25.85
CA GLN A 167 -30.93 48.31 26.96
C GLN A 167 -31.28 47.56 28.25
N GLN A 168 -30.26 47.08 28.97
CA GLN A 168 -30.28 47.12 30.44
C GLN A 168 -28.85 47.29 30.96
N ARG A 169 -28.37 48.54 31.04
CA ARG A 169 -27.48 49.05 32.09
C ARG A 169 -27.27 50.56 31.94
#